data_AF-A0A950THK4-F1
#
_entry.id   AF-A0A950THK4-F1
#
_cell.length_a   1.000
_cell.length_b   1.000
_cell.length_c   1.000
_cell.angle_alpha   90.00
_cell.angle_beta   90.00
_cell.angle_gamma   90.00
#
_symmetry.space_group_name_H-M   'P 1'
#
loop_
_entity.id
_entity.type
_entity.pdbx_description
1 polymer ?
#
loop_
_entity_poly.entity_id
_entity_poly.type
_entity_poly.pdbx_seq_one_letter_code
_entity_poly.pdbx_strand_id
1 'polypeptide(L)'
;AQPLIGFLERRQGLLTNTSVKLTANWAAIAGIRYDLVANTFDQTRFGLGYIDDCFTASVSYVTDYTFSGNVTTNHTIMLQMSLRTLGTVGGGFGVQ
;
A
#
# COMPACT_ATOMS: atom_id res chain seq x y z
N ALA A 1 30.00 16.24 -1.29
CA ALA A 1 28.68 16.90 -1.37
C ALA A 1 27.72 15.93 -2.03
N GLN A 2 26.58 15.65 -1.40
CA GLN A 2 25.55 14.76 -1.95
C GLN A 2 24.84 15.50 -3.10
N PRO A 3 24.59 14.86 -4.25
CA PRO A 3 23.98 15.55 -5.40
C PRO A 3 22.59 16.09 -5.02
N LEU A 4 22.30 17.32 -5.43
CA LEU A 4 21.06 18.04 -5.19
C LEU A 4 19.92 17.38 -5.99
N ILE A 5 19.38 16.29 -5.46
CA ILE A 5 18.30 15.52 -6.05
C ILE A 5 16.96 16.24 -5.89
N GLY A 6 16.73 17.31 -6.67
CA GLY A 6 15.40 17.78 -7.10
C GLY A 6 14.35 18.18 -6.05
N PHE A 7 14.62 18.03 -4.76
CA PHE A 7 13.72 18.39 -3.67
C PHE A 7 14.47 19.30 -2.72
N LEU A 8 14.09 20.59 -2.72
CA LEU A 8 14.63 21.60 -1.82
C LEU A 8 14.14 21.39 -0.37
N GLU A 9 13.04 20.66 -0.20
CA GLU A 9 12.41 20.39 1.09
C GLU A 9 12.42 18.89 1.43
N ARG A 10 12.61 18.59 2.71
CA ARG A 10 12.55 17.23 3.26
C ARG A 10 11.11 16.74 3.21
N ARG A 11 10.82 15.68 2.44
CA ARG A 11 9.50 15.03 2.47
C ARG A 11 9.27 14.38 3.83
N GLN A 12 8.13 14.67 4.44
CA GLN A 12 7.72 14.10 5.72
C GLN A 12 6.30 13.60 5.57
N GLY A 13 6.01 12.41 6.09
CA GLY A 13 4.67 11.85 6.00
C GLY A 13 4.33 10.94 7.16
N LEU A 14 3.04 10.83 7.43
CA LEU A 14 2.47 9.94 8.44
C LEU A 14 1.67 8.84 7.72
N LEU A 15 2.06 7.59 7.91
CA LEU A 15 1.31 6.43 7.42
C LEU A 15 0.50 5.83 8.57
N THR A 16 -0.81 5.79 8.39
CA THR A 16 -1.73 5.12 9.31
C THR A 16 -2.21 3.82 8.69
N ASN A 17 -2.15 2.72 9.45
CA ASN A 17 -2.65 1.41 9.04
C ASN A 17 -3.64 0.88 10.07
N THR A 18 -4.74 0.31 9.59
CA THR A 18 -5.80 -0.27 10.39
C THR A 18 -6.09 -1.68 9.87
N SER A 19 -6.35 -2.61 10.78
CA SER A 19 -6.69 -4.00 10.45
C SER A 19 -7.83 -4.45 11.34
N VAL A 20 -8.87 -5.01 10.73
CA VAL A 20 -10.09 -5.45 11.42
C VAL A 20 -10.40 -6.88 11.00
N LYS A 21 -10.58 -7.76 11.98
CA LYS A 21 -11.03 -9.13 11.75
C LYS A 21 -12.53 -9.13 11.42
N LEU A 22 -12.87 -9.57 10.23
CA LEU A 22 -14.27 -9.64 9.77
C LEU A 22 -14.94 -10.94 10.21
N THR A 23 -14.22 -12.06 10.03
CA THR A 23 -14.66 -13.41 10.43
C THR A 23 -13.47 -14.21 10.95
N ALA A 24 -13.64 -15.49 11.27
CA ALA A 24 -12.55 -16.35 11.74
C ALA A 24 -11.32 -16.31 10.81
N ASN A 25 -11.56 -16.32 9.50
CA ASN A 25 -10.52 -16.48 8.47
C ASN A 25 -10.28 -15.21 7.65
N TRP A 26 -11.16 -14.20 7.73
CA TRP A 26 -11.07 -12.98 6.93
C TRP A 26 -10.68 -11.74 7.74
N ALA A 27 -9.77 -10.93 7.21
CA ALA A 27 -9.41 -9.62 7.74
C ALA A 27 -9.45 -8.55 6.64
N ALA A 28 -9.97 -7.38 6.99
CA ALA A 28 -9.86 -6.18 6.15
C ALA A 28 -8.72 -5.30 6.68
N ILE A 29 -7.99 -4.70 5.75
CA ILE A 29 -6.88 -3.80 6.02
C ILE A 29 -7.17 -2.50 5.29
N ALA A 30 -7.00 -1.38 5.96
CA ALA A 30 -7.04 -0.07 5.34
C ALA A 30 -5.86 0.77 5.81
N GLY A 31 -5.38 1.66 4.96
CA GLY A 31 -4.34 2.60 5.34
C GLY A 31 -4.36 3.83 4.47
N ILE A 32 -3.82 4.91 5.02
CA ILE A 32 -3.72 6.20 4.38
C ILE A 32 -2.39 6.82 4.75
N ARG A 33 -1.76 7.50 3.80
CA ARG A 33 -0.56 8.28 4.03
C ARG A 33 -0.85 9.75 3.80
N TYR A 34 -0.44 10.57 4.75
CA TYR A 34 -0.57 12.01 4.72
C TYR A 34 0.83 12.63 4.62
N ASP A 35 1.08 13.42 3.58
CA ASP A 35 2.29 14.21 3.42
C ASP A 35 2.12 15.51 4.24
N LEU A 36 3.00 15.70 5.22
CA LEU A 36 2.96 16.82 6.17
C LEU A 36 3.48 18.13 5.57
N VAL A 37 4.23 18.05 4.47
CA VAL A 37 4.78 19.22 3.78
C VAL A 37 3.79 19.72 2.74
N ALA A 38 3.26 18.81 1.92
CA ALA A 38 2.23 19.12 0.93
C ALA A 38 0.82 19.25 1.53
N ASN A 39 0.66 18.91 2.81
CA ASN A 39 -0.59 18.98 3.57
C ASN A 39 -1.76 18.24 2.88
N THR A 40 -1.46 17.10 2.26
CA THR A 40 -2.39 16.31 1.43
C THR A 40 -2.23 14.81 1.65
N PHE A 41 -3.26 14.04 1.32
CA PHE A 41 -3.15 12.57 1.26
C PHE A 41 -2.48 12.15 -0.03
N ASP A 42 -1.35 11.45 0.07
CA ASP A 42 -0.53 11.04 -1.06
C ASP A 42 -0.61 9.52 -1.32
N GLN A 43 -1.24 8.75 -0.44
CA GLN A 43 -1.53 7.34 -0.66
C GLN A 43 -2.80 6.88 0.07
N THR A 44 -3.58 6.02 -0.59
CA THR A 44 -4.62 5.20 0.05
C THR A 44 -4.39 3.72 -0.25
N ARG A 45 -4.69 2.86 0.71
CA ARG A 45 -4.58 1.41 0.56
C ARG A 45 -5.78 0.70 1.19
N PHE A 46 -6.30 -0.28 0.47
CA PHE A 46 -7.33 -1.19 0.94
C PHE A 46 -6.88 -2.61 0.68
N GLY A 47 -7.18 -3.52 1.58
CA GLY A 47 -6.76 -4.90 1.46
C GLY A 47 -7.72 -5.85 2.13
N LEU A 48 -7.71 -7.08 1.63
CA LEU A 48 -8.47 -8.20 2.16
C LEU A 48 -7.50 -9.37 2.29
N GLY A 49 -7.48 -9.99 3.46
CA GLY A 49 -6.69 -11.17 3.75
C GLY A 49 -7.59 -12.35 4.12
N TYR A 50 -7.23 -13.52 3.62
CA TYR A 50 -7.76 -14.82 4.01
C TYR A 50 -6.64 -15.66 4.63
N ILE A 51 -6.90 -16.25 5.79
CA ILE A 51 -5.95 -17.09 6.52
C ILE A 51 -6.61 -18.44 6.79
N ASP A 52 -5.92 -19.50 6.38
CA ASP A 52 -6.29 -20.90 6.58
C ASP A 52 -5.16 -21.67 7.29
N ASP A 53 -5.34 -22.96 7.51
CA ASP A 53 -4.37 -23.85 8.13
C ASP A 53 -3.13 -24.04 7.24
N CYS A 54 -3.35 -24.20 5.93
CA CYS A 54 -2.30 -24.55 4.97
C CYS A 54 -1.74 -23.34 4.21
N PHE A 55 -2.52 -22.28 4.05
CA PHE A 55 -2.12 -21.11 3.26
C PHE A 55 -2.74 -19.80 3.77
N THR A 56 -2.15 -18.69 3.35
CA THR A 56 -2.71 -17.35 3.49
C THR A 56 -2.76 -16.70 2.11
N ALA A 57 -3.84 -15.98 1.81
CA ALA A 57 -3.95 -15.19 0.60
C ALA A 57 -4.31 -13.75 0.96
N SER A 58 -3.78 -12.79 0.22
CA SER A 58 -4.18 -11.40 0.37
C SER A 58 -4.22 -10.70 -0.97
N VAL A 59 -5.17 -9.79 -1.09
CA VAL A 59 -5.26 -8.82 -2.17
C VAL A 59 -5.23 -7.44 -1.55
N SER A 60 -4.52 -6.52 -2.18
CA SER A 60 -4.59 -5.11 -1.80
C SER A 60 -4.58 -4.22 -3.02
N TYR A 61 -5.32 -3.13 -2.91
CA TYR A 61 -5.39 -2.05 -3.87
C TYR A 61 -4.72 -0.83 -3.24
N VAL A 62 -3.71 -0.30 -3.92
CA VAL A 62 -2.96 0.87 -3.49
C VAL A 62 -3.12 1.94 -4.56
N THR A 63 -3.45 3.16 -4.13
CA THR A 63 -3.46 4.32 -5.00
C THR A 63 -2.48 5.34 -4.46
N ASP A 64 -1.49 5.69 -5.28
CA ASP A 64 -0.50 6.74 -5.00
C ASP A 64 -0.86 8.00 -5.79
N TYR A 65 -0.87 9.14 -5.12
CA TYR A 65 -1.14 10.44 -5.70
C TYR A 65 0.15 11.26 -5.75
N THR A 66 0.60 11.61 -6.95
CA THR A 66 1.77 12.48 -7.12
C THR A 66 1.34 13.89 -7.45
N PHE A 67 1.64 14.82 -6.55
CA PHE A 67 1.36 16.25 -6.70
C PHE A 67 2.64 17.00 -7.08
N SER A 68 3.00 16.98 -8.37
CA SER A 68 4.18 17.70 -8.89
C SER A 68 3.85 18.34 -10.24
N GLY A 69 3.16 19.48 -10.22
CA GLY A 69 2.80 20.26 -11.42
C GLY A 69 1.66 19.66 -12.27
N ASN A 70 1.51 18.33 -12.27
CA ASN A 70 0.37 17.61 -12.82
C ASN A 70 -0.05 16.53 -11.82
N VAL A 71 -1.35 16.32 -11.63
CA VAL A 71 -1.85 15.30 -10.70
C VAL A 71 -1.84 13.96 -11.44
N THR A 72 -0.87 13.12 -11.13
CA THR A 72 -0.80 11.75 -11.65
C THR A 72 -1.20 10.79 -10.56
N THR A 73 -2.21 9.96 -10.86
CA THR A 73 -2.71 8.92 -9.96
C THR A 73 -2.22 7.57 -10.47
N ASN A 74 -1.51 6.83 -9.63
CA ASN A 74 -1.04 5.48 -9.95
C ASN A 74 -1.84 4.48 -9.13
N HIS A 75 -2.50 3.55 -9.80
CA HIS A 75 -3.23 2.47 -9.14
C HIS A 75 -2.47 1.17 -9.27
N THR A 76 -2.33 0.43 -8.18
CA THR A 76 -1.65 -0.86 -8.15
C THR A 76 -2.52 -1.88 -7.45
N ILE A 77 -2.72 -3.04 -8.07
CA ILE A 77 -3.31 -4.21 -7.42
C ILE A 77 -2.19 -5.18 -7.09
N MET A 78 -2.09 -5.56 -5.83
CA MET A 78 -1.12 -6.52 -5.33
C MET A 78 -1.84 -7.79 -4.88
N LEU A 79 -1.37 -8.93 -5.36
CA LEU A 79 -1.82 -10.25 -4.97
C LEU A 79 -0.65 -10.97 -4.31
N GLN A 80 -0.90 -11.57 -3.14
CA GLN A 80 0.09 -12.38 -2.44
C GLN A 80 -0.55 -13.65 -1.88
N MET A 81 0.14 -14.77 -2.03
CA MET A 81 -0.22 -16.05 -1.45
C MET A 81 0.99 -16.63 -0.73
N SER A 82 0.79 -17.18 0.46
CA SER A 82 1.82 -17.87 1.22
C SER A 82 1.33 -19.27 1.57
N LEU A 83 2.13 -20.28 1.23
CA LEU A 83 1.93 -21.66 1.62
C LEU A 83 2.84 -21.96 2.80
N ARG A 84 2.31 -22.57 3.86
CA ARG A 84 3.05 -22.82 5.11
C ARG A 84 4.38 -23.57 4.89
N THR A 85 4.45 -24.43 3.87
CA THR A 85 5.62 -25.27 3.57
C THR A 85 6.41 -24.83 2.34
N LEU A 86 5.79 -24.14 1.39
CA LEU A 86 6.40 -23.80 0.09
C LEU A 86 6.83 -22.32 -0.02
N GLY A 87 6.51 -21.51 0.99
CA GLY A 87 6.85 -20.09 1.02
C GLY A 87 5.82 -19.20 0.34
N THR A 88 6.23 -17.98 0.02
CA THR A 88 5.33 -16.90 -0.45
C THR A 88 5.56 -16.59 -1.92
N VAL A 89 4.48 -16.49 -2.69
CA VAL A 89 4.44 -15.97 -4.05
C VAL A 89 3.56 -14.73 -4.08
N GLY A 90 3.93 -13.72 -4.88
CA GLY A 90 3.11 -12.53 -5.03
C GLY A 90 3.56 -11.69 -6.20
N GLY A 91 2.64 -10.87 -6.70
CA GLY A 91 2.86 -9.98 -7.82
C GLY A 91 1.98 -8.75 -7.70
N GLY A 92 2.49 -7.62 -8.18
CA GLY A 92 1.74 -6.38 -8.32
C GLY A 92 1.61 -6.03 -9.79
N PHE A 93 0.43 -5.55 -10.19
CA PHE A 93 0.23 -4.97 -11.51
C PHE A 93 -0.35 -3.56 -11.36
N GLY A 94 0.25 -2.63 -12.09
CA GLY A 94 -0.26 -1.28 -12.21
C GLY A 94 -1.49 -1.26 -13.13
N VAL A 95 -2.51 -0.53 -12.74
CA VAL A 95 -3.67 -0.21 -13.58
C VAL A 95 -3.63 1.31 -13.81
N GLN A 96 -3.67 1.73 -15.07
CA GLN A 96 -3.45 3.11 -15.49
C GLN A 96 -4.77 3.84 -15.71
#